data_AF-A0A224Z4J5-F1
#
_entry.id   AF-A0A224Z4J5-F1
#
_cell.length_a   1.000
_cell.length_b   1.000
_cell.length_c   1.000
_cell.angle_alpha   90.00
_cell.angle_beta   90.00
_cell.angle_gamma   90.00
#
_symmetry.space_group_name_H-M   'P 1'
#
loop_
_entity.id
_entity.type
_entity.pdbx_description
1 polymer ?
#
loop_
_entity_poly.entity_id
_entity_poly.type
_entity_poly.pdbx_seq_one_letter_code
_entity_poly.pdbx_strand_id
1 'polypeptide(L)'
;MKLHQEILNEKENKTIVFAETKRKVDDLTRKMRRYGWPAICIHGDKTQQERDWVLNEFRSGRAPILVATDVAARGLEALVWAPGCPYAVPRFALGGPP
;
A
#
# COMPACT_ATOMS: atom_id res chain seq x y z
N MET A 1 8.16 28.90 7.56
CA MET A 1 8.96 27.68 7.79
C MET A 1 8.11 26.45 7.44
N LYS A 2 8.08 26.02 6.16
CA LYS A 2 7.31 24.83 5.73
C LYS A 2 8.12 23.52 5.79
N LEU A 3 9.45 23.63 5.86
CA LEU A 3 10.37 22.49 5.79
C LEU A 3 10.34 21.56 7.02
N HIS A 4 9.99 22.09 8.21
CA HIS A 4 9.96 21.29 9.44
C HIS A 4 8.72 20.38 9.55
N GLN A 5 7.63 20.70 8.84
CA GLN A 5 6.44 19.82 8.79
C GLN A 5 6.60 18.69 7.77
N GLU A 6 7.39 18.89 6.73
CA GLU A 6 7.59 17.91 5.65
C GLU A 6 8.46 16.73 6.11
N ILE A 7 9.46 17.00 6.96
CA ILE A 7 10.40 15.98 7.49
C ILE A 7 9.82 15.21 8.68
N LEU A 8 8.89 15.80 9.46
CA LEU A 8 8.16 15.06 10.50
C LEU A 8 7.19 14.01 9.92
N ASN A 9 6.95 14.03 8.61
CA ASN A 9 6.05 13.12 7.91
C ASN A 9 6.74 11.84 7.38
N GLU A 10 8.05 11.68 7.60
CA GLU A 10 8.84 10.51 7.17
C GLU A 10 8.66 9.26 8.07
N LYS A 11 7.70 9.26 8.98
CA LYS A 11 7.69 8.31 10.12
C LYS A 11 6.69 7.16 10.06
N GLU A 12 6.30 6.73 8.87
CA GLU A 12 5.50 5.50 8.74
C GLU A 12 6.03 4.62 7.62
N ASN A 13 6.74 3.56 7.98
CA ASN A 13 7.21 2.52 7.07
C ASN A 13 6.00 1.81 6.45
N LYS A 14 5.57 2.27 5.27
CA LYS A 14 4.48 1.64 4.52
C LYS A 14 4.99 0.45 3.74
N THR A 15 4.23 -0.65 3.82
CA THR A 15 4.58 -1.93 3.21
C THR A 15 3.50 -2.34 2.23
N ILE A 16 3.91 -2.78 1.04
CA ILE A 16 3.01 -3.39 0.06
C ILE A 16 3.38 -4.88 -0.06
N VAL A 17 2.37 -5.75 0.03
CA VAL A 17 2.53 -7.21 -0.06
C VAL A 17 1.73 -7.71 -1.26
N PHE A 18 2.40 -8.40 -2.18
CA PHE A 18 1.74 -8.98 -3.35
C PHE A 18 1.36 -10.44 -3.12
N ALA A 19 0.19 -10.82 -3.63
CA ALA A 19 -0.25 -12.20 -3.67
C ALA A 19 -1.04 -12.50 -4.96
N GLU A 20 -0.84 -13.69 -5.50
CA GLU A 20 -1.33 -14.09 -6.83
C GLU A 20 -2.87 -14.09 -6.97
N THR A 21 -3.61 -14.27 -5.88
CA THR A 21 -5.08 -14.45 -5.93
C THR A 21 -5.79 -13.56 -4.93
N LYS A 22 -7.00 -13.12 -5.30
CA LYS A 22 -7.89 -12.35 -4.41
C LYS A 22 -8.15 -13.05 -3.06
N ARG A 23 -8.29 -14.38 -3.07
CA ARG A 23 -8.48 -15.17 -1.85
C ARG A 23 -7.26 -15.11 -0.93
N LYS A 24 -6.05 -15.26 -1.48
CA LYS A 24 -4.80 -15.12 -0.70
C LYS A 24 -4.67 -13.71 -0.13
N VAL A 25 -5.01 -12.68 -0.90
CA VAL A 25 -5.01 -11.28 -0.46
C VAL A 25 -5.93 -11.10 0.76
N ASP A 26 -7.19 -11.52 0.68
CA ASP A 26 -8.14 -11.41 1.79
C ASP A 26 -7.70 -12.20 3.03
N ASP A 27 -7.23 -13.44 2.84
CA ASP A 27 -6.78 -14.29 3.94
C ASP A 27 -5.55 -13.73 4.66
N LEU A 28 -4.60 -13.16 3.91
CA LEU A 28 -3.41 -12.49 4.47
C LEU A 28 -3.80 -11.23 5.24
N THR A 29 -4.65 -10.37 4.68
CA THR A 29 -5.13 -9.17 5.37
C THR A 29 -5.86 -9.52 6.66
N ARG A 30 -6.74 -10.54 6.65
CA ARG A 30 -7.42 -11.03 7.86
C ARG A 30 -6.44 -11.56 8.90
N LYS A 31 -5.41 -12.31 8.48
CA LYS A 31 -4.36 -12.79 9.39
C LYS A 31 -3.61 -11.62 10.03
N MET A 32 -3.14 -10.66 9.23
CA MET A 32 -2.44 -9.47 9.72
C MET A 32 -3.27 -8.70 10.74
N ARG A 33 -4.55 -8.43 10.44
CA ARG A 33 -5.48 -7.78 11.38
C ARG A 33 -5.65 -8.56 12.68
N ARG A 34 -5.76 -9.89 12.61
CA ARG A 34 -5.85 -10.75 13.82
C ARG A 34 -4.60 -10.68 14.69
N TYR A 35 -3.44 -10.46 14.10
CA TYR A 35 -2.17 -10.27 14.81
C TYR A 35 -1.94 -8.81 15.27
N GLY A 36 -2.92 -7.91 15.10
CA GLY A 36 -2.83 -6.52 15.52
C GLY A 36 -2.18 -5.57 14.51
N TRP A 37 -1.85 -6.04 13.30
CA TRP A 37 -1.26 -5.20 12.28
C TRP A 37 -2.36 -4.49 11.46
N PRO A 38 -2.33 -3.15 11.35
CA PRO A 38 -3.30 -2.42 10.54
C PRO A 38 -3.03 -2.62 9.05
N ALA A 39 -3.78 -3.57 8.46
CA ALA A 39 -3.66 -3.95 7.05
C ALA A 39 -4.97 -3.72 6.28
N ILE A 40 -4.83 -3.38 5.00
CA ILE A 40 -5.93 -3.21 4.04
C ILE A 40 -5.57 -3.93 2.73
N CYS A 41 -6.57 -4.24 1.90
CA CYS A 41 -6.37 -4.98 0.66
C CYS A 41 -7.01 -4.34 -0.57
N ILE A 42 -6.43 -4.61 -1.73
CA ILE A 42 -6.97 -4.25 -3.04
C ILE A 42 -6.83 -5.41 -4.04
N HIS A 43 -7.91 -5.75 -4.75
CA HIS A 43 -7.93 -6.77 -5.79
C HIS A 43 -9.06 -6.50 -6.79
N GLY A 44 -9.15 -7.31 -7.85
CA GLY A 44 -10.08 -7.11 -8.98
C GLY A 44 -11.55 -6.91 -8.59
N ASP A 45 -12.06 -7.73 -7.66
CA ASP A 45 -13.45 -7.66 -7.20
C ASP A 45 -13.80 -6.40 -6.38
N LYS A 46 -12.83 -5.55 -6.00
CA LYS A 46 -13.10 -4.29 -5.31
C LYS A 46 -13.70 -3.27 -6.27
N THR A 47 -14.81 -2.67 -5.87
CA THR A 47 -15.44 -1.53 -6.57
C THR A 47 -14.48 -0.34 -6.63
N GLN A 48 -14.67 0.57 -7.59
CA GLN A 48 -13.81 1.75 -7.70
C GLN A 48 -13.82 2.59 -6.40
N GLN A 49 -14.99 2.75 -5.77
CA GLN A 49 -15.14 3.47 -4.51
C GLN A 49 -14.33 2.81 -3.37
N GLU A 50 -14.38 1.48 -3.25
CA GLU A 50 -13.56 0.76 -2.27
C GLU A 50 -12.06 0.92 -2.55
N ARG A 51 -11.65 0.89 -3.82
CA ARG A 51 -10.26 1.10 -4.21
C ARG A 51 -9.81 2.49 -3.76
N ASP A 52 -10.56 3.53 -4.08
CA ASP A 52 -10.22 4.91 -3.72
C ASP A 52 -10.11 5.08 -2.20
N TRP A 53 -11.03 4.46 -1.44
CA TRP A 53 -10.98 4.45 0.02
C TRP A 53 -9.72 3.74 0.56
N VAL A 54 -9.41 2.53 0.07
CA VAL A 54 -8.21 1.76 0.46
C VAL A 54 -6.95 2.56 0.16
N LEU A 55 -6.85 3.19 -1.01
CA LEU A 55 -5.72 4.04 -1.37
C LEU A 55 -5.60 5.25 -0.44
N ASN A 56 -6.71 5.87 -0.09
CA ASN A 56 -6.72 6.99 0.86
C ASN A 56 -6.27 6.57 2.26
N GLU A 57 -6.73 5.43 2.77
CA GLU A 57 -6.26 4.88 4.05
C GLU A 57 -4.75 4.62 4.03
N PHE A 58 -4.25 3.97 2.97
CA PHE A 58 -2.82 3.68 2.80
C PHE A 58 -1.99 4.97 2.75
N ARG A 59 -2.40 5.94 1.91
CA ARG A 59 -1.75 7.26 1.79
C ARG A 59 -1.80 8.04 3.10
N SER A 60 -2.92 8.02 3.82
CA SER A 60 -3.03 8.72 5.09
C SER A 60 -2.17 8.13 6.21
N GLY A 61 -1.69 6.88 6.06
CA GLY A 61 -0.92 6.21 7.10
C GLY A 61 -1.73 5.37 8.06
N ARG A 62 -3.05 5.60 8.12
CA ARG A 62 -3.99 4.88 9.00
C ARG A 62 -3.92 3.35 8.89
N ALA A 63 -3.57 2.84 7.70
CA ALA A 63 -3.20 1.45 7.52
C ALA A 63 -1.89 1.36 6.71
N PRO A 64 -0.74 1.13 7.36
CA PRO A 64 0.56 1.15 6.70
C PRO A 64 0.84 -0.12 5.88
N ILE A 65 -0.01 -1.15 5.93
CA ILE A 65 0.17 -2.39 5.16
C ILE A 65 -0.93 -2.52 4.10
N LEU A 66 -0.53 -2.55 2.83
CA LEU A 66 -1.41 -2.79 1.68
C LEU A 66 -1.13 -4.17 1.08
N VAL A 67 -2.14 -5.03 1.00
CA VAL A 67 -2.03 -6.34 0.34
C VAL A 67 -2.73 -6.28 -1.02
N ALA A 68 -2.04 -6.60 -2.10
CA ALA A 68 -2.55 -6.42 -3.46
C ALA A 68 -2.33 -7.65 -4.35
N THR A 69 -3.14 -7.81 -5.40
CA THR A 69 -2.81 -8.72 -6.50
C THR A 69 -1.93 -8.03 -7.54
N ASP A 70 -1.13 -8.79 -8.29
CA ASP A 70 -0.23 -8.27 -9.33
C ASP A 70 -0.99 -7.46 -10.41
N VAL A 71 -2.23 -7.87 -10.71
CA VAL A 71 -3.09 -7.15 -11.65
C VAL A 71 -3.59 -5.82 -11.08
N ALA A 72 -3.91 -5.77 -9.78
CA ALA A 72 -4.29 -4.52 -9.11
C ALA A 72 -3.10 -3.57 -8.94
N ALA A 73 -1.88 -4.12 -8.87
CA ALA A 73 -0.62 -3.39 -8.73
C ALA A 73 -0.27 -2.50 -9.93
N ARG A 74 -0.66 -2.89 -11.14
CA ARG A 74 -0.31 -2.15 -12.38
C ARG A 74 -0.89 -0.72 -12.40
N GLY A 75 -1.95 -0.44 -11.64
CA GLY A 75 -2.45 0.93 -11.43
C GLY A 75 -1.84 1.65 -10.22
N LEU A 76 -1.22 0.91 -9.30
CA LEU A 76 -0.50 1.45 -8.14
C LEU A 76 0.91 1.93 -8.51
N GLU A 77 1.57 1.32 -9.48
CA GLU A 77 2.95 1.60 -9.86
C GLU A 77 3.19 3.08 -10.20
N ALA A 78 2.29 3.69 -10.99
CA ALA A 78 2.36 5.12 -11.32
C ALA A 78 2.18 6.03 -10.09
N LEU A 79 1.42 5.59 -9.09
CA LEU A 79 1.17 6.32 -7.85
C LEU A 79 2.35 6.20 -6.87
N VAL A 80 2.98 5.03 -6.84
CA VAL A 80 4.09 4.71 -5.95
C VAL A 80 5.42 5.31 -6.46
N TRP A 81 5.58 5.53 -7.77
CA TRP A 81 6.84 6.04 -8.35
C TRP A 81 6.83 7.54 -8.73
N ALA A 82 5.78 8.29 -8.43
CA ALA A 82 5.75 9.72 -8.77
C ALA A 82 6.81 10.53 -7.96
N PRO A 83 7.64 11.38 -8.60
CA PRO A 83 8.59 12.25 -7.91
C PRO A 83 7.87 13.14 -6.88
N GLY A 84 8.31 13.11 -5.63
CA GLY A 84 7.66 13.82 -4.52
C GLY A 84 6.48 13.08 -3.88
N CYS A 85 6.24 11.81 -4.25
CA CYS A 85 5.28 10.97 -3.54
C CYS A 85 5.89 10.48 -2.20
N PRO A 86 5.34 10.87 -1.04
CA PRO A 86 5.84 10.43 0.28
C PRO A 86 5.60 8.94 0.55
N TYR A 87 4.98 8.22 -0.40
CA TYR A 87 4.66 6.80 -0.32
C TYR A 87 5.48 5.96 -1.31
N ALA A 88 6.54 6.55 -1.89
CA ALA A 88 7.46 5.82 -2.74
C ALA A 88 8.16 4.73 -1.92
N VAL A 89 7.70 3.49 -2.08
CA VAL A 89 8.41 2.35 -1.52
C VAL A 89 9.69 2.16 -2.34
N PRO A 90 10.85 1.94 -1.71
CA PRO A 90 12.08 1.65 -2.43
C PRO A 90 11.82 0.49 -3.40
N ARG A 91 12.21 0.66 -4.66
CA ARG A 91 12.05 -0.36 -5.73
C ARG A 91 12.60 -1.74 -5.30
N PHE A 92 13.56 -1.77 -4.37
CA PHE A 92 14.09 -2.98 -3.73
C PHE A 92 13.02 -3.83 -2.99
N ALA A 93 11.97 -3.22 -2.44
CA ALA A 93 10.86 -3.94 -1.78
C ALA A 93 9.86 -4.57 -2.77
N LEU A 94 9.93 -4.19 -4.06
CA LEU A 94 9.06 -4.69 -5.13
C LEU A 94 9.69 -5.85 -5.93
N GLY A 95 10.85 -6.36 -5.51
CA GLY A 95 11.49 -7.52 -6.15
C GLY A 95 12.00 -7.28 -7.57
N GLY A 96 12.40 -6.05 -7.92
CA GLY A 96 13.07 -5.78 -9.20
C GLY A 96 14.46 -6.44 -9.28
N PRO A 97 14.93 -6.84 -10.48
CA PRO A 97 16.29 -7.36 -10.66
C PRO A 97 17.33 -6.28 -10.27
N PRO A 98 18.55 -6.69 -9.90
CA PRO A 98 19.61 -5.81 -9.39
C PRO A 98 19.95 -4.66 -10.34
#